data_AF-A0A821UPA7-F1
#
_entry.id   AF-A0A821UPA7-F1
#
_cell.length_a   1.000
_cell.length_b   1.000
_cell.length_c   1.000
_cell.angle_alpha   90.00
_cell.angle_beta   90.00
_cell.angle_gamma   90.00
#
_symmetry.space_group_name_H-M   'P 1'
#
loop_
_entity.id
_entity.type
_entity.pdbx_description
1 polymer ?
#
loop_
_entity_poly.entity_id
_entity_poly.type
_entity_poly.pdbx_seq_one_letter_code
_entity_poly.pdbx_strand_id
1 'polypeptide(L)' 'TEFEGVIDEILKDIMPLYEQLHAYVRGRLCSKYQNRFDCNGPIPAHIL' A
#
# COMPACT_ATOMS: atom_id res chain seq x y z
N THR A 1 -18.90 -9.69 -14.98
CA THR A 1 -18.90 -9.20 -16.39
C THR A 1 -17.49 -9.31 -16.94
N GLU A 2 -17.28 -9.39 -18.26
CA GLU A 2 -15.92 -9.49 -18.88
C GLU A 2 -14.98 -8.37 -18.40
N PHE A 3 -15.52 -7.17 -18.20
CA PHE A 3 -14.80 -6.01 -17.69
C PHE A 3 -14.20 -6.19 -16.28
N GLU A 4 -14.95 -6.77 -15.35
CA GLU A 4 -14.47 -7.02 -13.98
C GLU A 4 -13.25 -7.96 -13.98
N GLY A 5 -13.26 -8.99 -14.84
CA GLY A 5 -12.15 -9.91 -14.97
C GLY A 5 -10.87 -9.25 -15.49
N VAL A 6 -10.99 -8.34 -16.47
CA VAL A 6 -9.84 -7.58 -16.98
C VAL A 6 -9.25 -6.67 -15.89
N ILE A 7 -10.09 -6.04 -15.06
CA ILE A 7 -9.61 -5.22 -13.95
C ILE A 7 -8.86 -6.07 -12.92
N ASP A 8 -9.37 -7.25 -12.58
CA ASP A 8 -8.72 -8.16 -11.64
C ASP A 8 -7.34 -8.63 -12.13
N GLU A 9 -7.18 -8.86 -13.44
CA GLU A 9 -5.89 -9.21 -14.06
C GLU A 9 -4.90 -8.05 -13.98
N ILE A 10 -5.32 -6.84 -14.34
CA ILE A 10 -4.47 -5.64 -14.26
C ILE A 10 -4.04 -5.37 -12.81
N LEU A 11 -4.96 -5.52 -11.85
CA LEU A 11 -4.64 -5.34 -10.43
C LEU A 11 -3.62 -6.37 -9.93
N LYS A 12 -3.71 -7.62 -10.38
CA LYS A 12 -2.71 -8.66 -10.08
C LYS A 12 -1.34 -8.30 -10.64
N ASP A 13 -1.27 -7.80 -11.86
CA ASP A 13 -0.01 -7.41 -12.50
C ASP A 13 0.66 -6.23 -11.79
N ILE A 14 -0.13 -5.28 -11.27
CA ILE A 14 0.37 -4.10 -10.56
C ILE A 14 0.72 -4.40 -9.10
N MET A 15 0.09 -5.41 -8.48
CA MET A 15 0.22 -5.71 -7.05
C MET A 15 1.67 -5.78 -6.56
N PRO A 16 2.62 -6.47 -7.23
CA PRO A 16 4.00 -6.55 -6.76
C PRO A 16 4.69 -5.19 -6.67
N LEU A 17 4.39 -4.28 -7.59
CA LEU A 17 4.93 -2.91 -7.56
C LEU A 17 4.26 -2.09 -6.45
N TYR A 18 2.94 -2.20 -6.31
CA TYR A 18 2.18 -1.51 -5.27
C TYR A 18 2.69 -1.89 -3.87
N GLU A 19 2.95 -3.18 -3.62
CA GLU A 19 3.46 -3.67 -2.33
C GLU A 19 4.85 -3.09 -1.99
N GLN A 20 5.75 -3.01 -2.97
CA GLN A 20 7.08 -2.39 -2.78
C GLN A 20 6.95 -0.90 -2.46
N LEU A 21 6.12 -0.17 -3.21
CA LEU A 21 5.89 1.24 -2.98
C LEU A 21 5.24 1.48 -1.60
N HIS A 22 4.22 0.69 -1.25
CA HIS A 22 3.53 0.76 0.02
C HIS A 22 4.49 0.50 1.20
N ALA A 23 5.36 -0.52 1.09
CA ALA A 23 6.37 -0.81 2.10
C ALA A 23 7.38 0.34 2.26
N TYR A 24 7.85 0.92 1.14
CA TYR A 24 8.76 2.06 1.16
C TYR A 24 8.11 3.29 1.84
N VAL A 25 6.91 3.67 1.41
CA VAL A 25 6.17 4.82 1.98
C VAL A 25 5.92 4.60 3.47
N ARG A 26 5.49 3.40 3.88
CA ARG A 26 5.32 3.05 5.31
C ARG A 26 6.60 3.26 6.11
N GLY A 27 7.74 2.80 5.60
CA GLY A 27 9.05 3.00 6.24
C GLY A 27 9.38 4.49 6.44
N ARG A 28 9.12 5.32 5.41
CA ARG A 28 9.33 6.77 5.47
C ARG A 28 8.40 7.45 6.48
N LEU A 29 7.13 7.07 6.50
CA LEU A 29 6.15 7.59 7.44
C LEU A 29 6.50 7.21 8.89
N CYS A 30 6.99 6.00 9.12
CA CYS A 30 7.48 5.56 10.42
C CYS A 30 8.66 6.39 10.94
N SER A 31 9.61 6.73 10.07
CA SER A 31 10.70 7.62 10.44
C SER A 31 10.21 9.04 10.78
N LYS A 32 9.18 9.54 10.07
CA LYS A 32 8.64 10.89 10.23
C LYS A 32 7.70 11.04 11.43
N TYR A 33 6.87 10.03 11.70
CA TYR A 33 5.82 10.04 12.71
C TYR A 33 6.09 8.99 13.79
N GLN A 34 7.29 9.03 14.37
CA GLN A 34 7.76 8.06 15.37
C GLN A 34 6.73 7.84 16.48
N ASN A 35 6.45 6.57 16.78
CA ASN A 35 5.50 6.13 17.82
C ASN A 35 4.05 6.62 17.67
N ARG A 36 3.63 7.07 16.47
CA ARG A 36 2.25 7.52 16.20
C ARG A 36 1.35 6.42 15.64
N PHE A 37 1.92 5.37 15.06
CA PHE A 37 1.21 4.20 14.54
C PHE A 37 2.14 2.97 14.47
N ASP A 38 1.55 1.78 14.30
CA ASP A 38 2.29 0.53 14.16
C ASP A 38 2.98 0.44 12.79
N CYS A 39 4.31 0.42 12.79
CA CYS A 39 5.14 0.33 11.59
C CYS A 39 5.05 -1.00 10.83
N ASN A 40 4.52 -2.03 11.48
CA ASN A 40 4.27 -3.33 10.87
C ASN A 40 2.81 -3.49 10.43
N GLY A 41 1.95 -2.51 10.75
CA GLY A 41 0.54 -2.50 10.39
C GLY A 41 0.23 -1.80 9.06
N PRO A 42 -1.08 -1.65 8.74
CA PRO A 42 -1.54 -0.82 7.64
C PRO A 42 -1.19 0.65 7.85
N ILE A 43 -0.98 1.39 6.76
CA ILE A 43 -0.83 2.84 6.86
C ILE A 43 -2.19 3.46 7.26
N PRO A 44 -2.25 4.34 8.27
CA PRO A 44 -3.50 4.99 8.66
C PRO A 44 -4.10 5.83 7.53
N ALA A 45 -5.41 5.74 7.32
CA ALA A 45 -6.11 6.43 6.22
C ALA A 45 -6.00 7.96 6.25
N HIS A 46 -5.85 8.57 7.43
CA HIS A 46 -5.77 10.03 7.58
C HIS A 46 -4.38 10.60 7.29
N ILE A 47 -3.39 9.75 6.97
CA ILE A 47 -2.03 10.17 6.55
C ILE A 47 -1.64 9.59 5.19
N LEU A 48 -2.62 9.00 4.48
CA LEU A 48 -2.51 8.52 3.11
C LEU A 48 -2.97 9.59 2.13
#